data_AF-A0A0H4I191-F1
#
_entry.id   AF-A0A0H4I191-F1
#
_cell.length_a   1.000
_cell.length_b   1.000
_cell.length_c   1.000
_cell.angle_alpha   90.00
_cell.angle_beta   90.00
_cell.angle_gamma   90.00
#
_symmetry.space_group_name_H-M   'P 1'
#
loop_
_entity.id
_entity.type
_entity.pdbx_description
1 polymer ?
#
loop_
_entity_poly.entity_id
_entity_poly.type
_entity_poly.pdbx_seq_one_letter_code
_entity_poly.pdbx_strand_id
1 'polypeptide(L)'
;MVQSSLATKSQSFDLVKSEIEQTIRQAENGLARFQENRESEEDLQNCLDCLNQLRGIFTLVELRGGTLLCEEAVSTCNNVPVGAATDKNILLTTLNKALFVLRRYVEYHHNQRQDHPNLLLPVINELREARNEAVYPESWHFKLDLAQRPDFCKGMKLRPVADYTKNYDIMARRMRLTYQVALLGILHERNDAVTKKLISRAARGFARLCNGKPQGQLWCLVEIVADTMLDRAMMFSKARKRLFMAVEKYARQLVYVGADSANKPIPDDLLTDLVYLLHCSGSANPEVAQVLQAFRLAPTEFSDAILEAHSRKLYGPGSDVLKSLSEAMQDELNQLKDKLDIIERGIEPDLAELGSIAETLEKLANTLVMLDLKRLATTANKEAVKLRQLERETRLPDETELHSLADSVLGIEEVVLQIANRGISNDADMASVNPSDSREESLCLREAVWVVADEARNALTLAKRAITAFIESDYDKLHLANVPTTLHTIWGGLVMINDPDAAELLERVGDAIQHQLLDNREPPSEQVLEAMADALTSLEYYIGNIGKHEPGNADLLRLAKTSLDEVRL
;
A
#
# COMPACT_ATOMS: atom_id res chain seq x y z
N MET A 1 -31.56 -1.06 3.39
CA MET A 1 -31.56 -1.96 2.21
C MET A 1 -30.20 -2.05 1.49
N VAL A 2 -29.21 -1.17 1.74
CA VAL A 2 -27.88 -1.25 1.09
C VAL A 2 -26.96 -2.31 1.74
N GLN A 3 -27.08 -2.55 3.06
CA GLN A 3 -26.24 -3.54 3.75
C GLN A 3 -26.55 -5.00 3.38
N SER A 4 -27.80 -5.34 3.05
CA SER A 4 -28.13 -6.72 2.64
C SER A 4 -27.61 -7.07 1.25
N SER A 5 -27.44 -6.10 0.34
CA SER A 5 -26.87 -6.39 -0.98
C SER A 5 -25.34 -6.53 -0.94
N LEU A 6 -24.66 -5.76 -0.09
CA LEU A 6 -23.20 -5.88 0.11
C LEU A 6 -22.82 -7.22 0.75
N ALA A 7 -23.59 -7.69 1.74
CA ALA A 7 -23.35 -8.98 2.40
C ALA A 7 -23.52 -10.17 1.43
N THR A 8 -24.59 -10.18 0.62
CA THR A 8 -24.81 -11.22 -0.39
C THR A 8 -23.76 -11.17 -1.50
N LYS A 9 -23.34 -9.98 -1.95
CA LYS A 9 -22.26 -9.82 -2.95
C LYS A 9 -20.90 -10.30 -2.44
N SER A 10 -20.60 -10.02 -1.17
CA SER A 10 -19.37 -10.46 -0.51
C SER A 10 -19.28 -11.98 -0.40
N GLN A 11 -20.39 -12.65 -0.06
CA GLN A 11 -20.47 -14.12 0.01
C GLN A 11 -20.35 -14.77 -1.37
N SER A 12 -20.97 -14.19 -2.40
CA SER A 12 -20.84 -14.69 -3.78
C SER A 12 -19.40 -14.58 -4.31
N PHE A 13 -18.68 -13.51 -3.98
CA PHE A 13 -17.28 -13.33 -4.42
C PHE A 13 -16.34 -14.34 -3.77
N ASP A 14 -16.51 -14.63 -2.48
CA ASP A 14 -15.65 -15.59 -1.77
C ASP A 14 -15.77 -17.02 -2.33
N LEU A 15 -16.95 -17.39 -2.84
CA LEU A 15 -17.19 -18.69 -3.50
C LEU A 15 -16.46 -18.83 -4.84
N VAL A 16 -16.32 -17.74 -5.59
CA VAL A 16 -15.67 -17.76 -6.92
C VAL A 16 -14.21 -17.33 -6.87
N LYS A 17 -13.70 -16.84 -5.73
CA LYS A 17 -12.32 -16.32 -5.61
C LYS A 17 -11.27 -17.34 -6.03
N SER A 18 -11.37 -18.58 -5.55
CA SER A 18 -10.42 -19.63 -5.88
C SER A 18 -10.44 -19.97 -7.37
N GLU A 19 -11.63 -19.93 -7.99
CA GLU A 19 -11.80 -20.13 -9.43
C GLU A 19 -11.15 -18.98 -10.21
N ILE A 20 -11.42 -17.72 -9.81
CA ILE A 20 -10.80 -16.53 -10.42
C ILE A 20 -9.27 -16.61 -10.35
N GLU A 21 -8.70 -16.90 -9.18
CA GLU A 21 -7.25 -17.01 -9.02
C GLU A 21 -6.66 -18.15 -9.85
N GLN A 22 -7.37 -19.29 -9.94
CA GLN A 22 -6.93 -20.41 -10.76
C GLN A 22 -6.96 -20.06 -12.25
N THR A 23 -8.02 -19.42 -12.74
CA THR A 23 -8.14 -18.99 -14.13
C THR A 23 -7.12 -17.92 -14.48
N ILE A 24 -6.80 -16.98 -13.56
CA ILE A 24 -5.72 -16.01 -13.78
C ILE A 24 -4.36 -16.72 -13.90
N ARG A 25 -4.04 -17.67 -13.00
CA ARG A 25 -2.80 -18.46 -13.09
C ARG A 25 -2.72 -19.26 -14.41
N GLN A 26 -3.84 -19.80 -14.89
CA GLN A 26 -3.90 -20.48 -16.18
C GLN A 26 -3.62 -19.52 -17.35
N ALA A 27 -4.19 -18.31 -17.33
CA ALA A 27 -3.91 -17.27 -18.32
C ALA A 27 -2.43 -16.85 -18.31
N GLU A 28 -1.86 -16.63 -17.12
CA GLU A 28 -0.43 -16.29 -16.94
C GLU A 28 0.48 -17.38 -17.51
N ASN A 29 0.20 -18.65 -17.19
CA ASN A 29 0.97 -19.79 -17.69
C ASN A 29 0.87 -19.95 -19.21
N GLY A 30 -0.34 -19.81 -19.79
CA GLY A 30 -0.52 -19.87 -21.24
C GLY A 30 0.24 -18.75 -21.95
N LEU A 31 0.19 -17.54 -21.40
CA LEU A 31 0.93 -16.40 -21.95
C LEU A 31 2.46 -16.57 -21.82
N ALA A 32 2.95 -17.12 -20.72
CA ALA A 32 4.38 -17.41 -20.53
C ALA A 32 4.88 -18.45 -21.54
N ARG A 33 4.13 -19.54 -21.74
CA ARG A 33 4.45 -20.57 -22.75
C ARG A 33 4.47 -20.02 -24.16
N PHE A 34 3.52 -19.16 -24.51
CA PHE A 34 3.51 -18.47 -25.81
C PHE A 34 4.72 -17.54 -25.99
N GLN A 35 5.20 -16.91 -24.91
CA GLN A 35 6.41 -16.07 -24.97
C GLN A 35 7.67 -16.87 -25.23
N GLU A 36 7.76 -18.09 -24.67
CA GLU A 36 8.84 -19.05 -24.93
C GLU A 36 8.74 -19.66 -26.34
N ASN A 37 7.52 -19.97 -26.80
CA ASN A 37 7.25 -20.56 -28.11
C ASN A 37 6.15 -19.79 -28.88
N ARG A 38 6.57 -18.80 -29.67
CA ARG A 38 5.66 -17.88 -30.41
C ARG A 38 4.92 -18.50 -31.59
N GLU A 39 5.23 -19.75 -31.93
CA GLU A 39 4.54 -20.49 -32.99
C GLU A 39 3.31 -21.25 -32.46
N SER A 40 3.17 -21.36 -31.13
CA SER A 40 2.09 -22.09 -30.49
C SER A 40 0.80 -21.27 -30.43
N GLU A 41 -0.07 -21.40 -31.44
CA GLU A 41 -1.40 -20.77 -31.45
C GLU A 41 -2.28 -21.25 -30.28
N GLU A 42 -2.11 -22.51 -29.86
CA GLU A 42 -2.85 -23.13 -28.76
C GLU A 42 -2.64 -22.41 -27.42
N ASP A 43 -1.40 -22.02 -27.11
CA ASP A 43 -1.07 -21.34 -25.84
C ASP A 43 -1.71 -19.94 -25.76
N LEU A 44 -1.76 -19.22 -26.89
CA LEU A 44 -2.42 -17.91 -26.97
C LEU A 44 -3.95 -18.06 -26.87
N GLN A 45 -4.51 -19.08 -27.52
CA GLN A 45 -5.94 -19.38 -27.45
C GLN A 45 -6.37 -19.76 -26.03
N ASN A 46 -5.57 -20.55 -25.31
CA ASN A 46 -5.83 -20.89 -23.91
C ASN A 46 -5.87 -19.62 -23.02
N CYS A 47 -4.96 -18.67 -23.23
CA CYS A 47 -4.98 -17.38 -22.53
C CYS A 47 -6.24 -16.58 -22.86
N LEU A 48 -6.64 -16.53 -24.14
CA LEU A 48 -7.86 -15.86 -24.59
C LEU A 48 -9.12 -16.43 -23.95
N ASP A 49 -9.23 -17.76 -23.86
CA ASP A 49 -10.37 -18.44 -23.26
C ASP A 49 -10.46 -18.17 -21.75
N CYS A 50 -9.32 -18.18 -21.05
CA CYS A 50 -9.24 -17.80 -19.64
C CYS A 50 -9.68 -16.36 -19.40
N LEU A 51 -9.24 -15.41 -20.24
CA LEU A 51 -9.66 -14.00 -20.15
C LEU A 51 -11.16 -13.82 -20.41
N ASN A 52 -11.74 -14.58 -21.34
CA ASN A 52 -13.18 -14.57 -21.59
C ASN A 52 -13.97 -15.15 -20.41
N GLN A 53 -13.48 -16.23 -19.79
CA GLN A 53 -14.08 -16.81 -18.58
C GLN A 53 -14.04 -15.79 -17.43
N LEU A 54 -12.89 -15.16 -17.19
CA LEU A 54 -12.73 -14.11 -16.18
C LEU A 54 -13.69 -12.94 -16.41
N ARG A 55 -13.84 -12.48 -17.66
CA ARG A 55 -14.83 -11.45 -18.01
C ARG A 55 -16.24 -11.87 -17.62
N GLY A 56 -16.61 -13.13 -17.90
CA GLY A 56 -17.91 -13.69 -17.51
C GLY A 56 -18.12 -13.67 -16.00
N ILE A 57 -17.12 -14.13 -15.24
CA ILE A 57 -17.16 -14.14 -13.77
C ILE A 57 -17.29 -12.71 -13.21
N PHE A 58 -16.46 -11.76 -13.67
CA PHE A 58 -16.55 -10.37 -13.20
C PHE A 58 -17.87 -9.69 -13.55
N THR A 59 -18.46 -10.03 -14.69
CA THR A 59 -19.79 -9.54 -15.06
C THR A 59 -20.86 -10.06 -14.09
N LEU A 60 -20.79 -11.34 -13.71
CA LEU A 60 -21.71 -11.96 -12.75
C LEU A 60 -21.57 -11.38 -11.34
N VAL A 61 -20.35 -11.04 -10.91
CA VAL A 61 -20.08 -10.43 -9.60
C VAL A 61 -20.17 -8.89 -9.63
N GLU A 62 -20.54 -8.31 -10.78
CA GLU A 62 -20.66 -6.85 -11.00
C GLU A 62 -19.38 -6.03 -10.77
N LEU A 63 -18.20 -6.64 -10.95
CA LEU A 63 -16.91 -5.95 -10.86
C LEU A 63 -16.57 -5.24 -12.16
N ARG A 64 -17.08 -4.01 -12.31
CA ARG A 64 -17.05 -3.24 -13.56
C ARG A 64 -15.64 -2.99 -14.08
N GLY A 65 -14.69 -2.71 -13.17
CA GLY A 65 -13.29 -2.50 -13.55
C GLY A 65 -12.64 -3.78 -14.08
N GLY A 66 -12.91 -4.92 -13.44
CA GLY A 66 -12.41 -6.24 -13.86
C GLY A 66 -12.96 -6.66 -15.22
N THR A 67 -14.27 -6.47 -15.44
CA THR A 67 -14.91 -6.72 -16.74
C THR A 67 -14.23 -5.92 -17.86
N LEU A 68 -14.06 -4.60 -17.66
CA LEU A 68 -13.44 -3.73 -18.67
C LEU A 68 -11.97 -4.09 -18.94
N LEU A 69 -11.21 -4.43 -17.90
CA LEU A 69 -9.83 -4.89 -18.05
C LEU A 69 -9.75 -6.18 -18.88
N CYS A 70 -10.63 -7.16 -18.62
CA CYS A 70 -10.68 -8.38 -19.41
C CYS A 70 -11.10 -8.12 -20.86
N GLU A 71 -12.06 -7.22 -21.13
CA GLU A 71 -12.45 -6.84 -22.50
C GLU A 71 -11.27 -6.29 -23.32
N GLU A 72 -10.52 -5.39 -22.69
CA GLU A 72 -9.35 -4.74 -23.29
C GLU A 72 -8.16 -5.71 -23.44
N ALA A 73 -7.99 -6.63 -22.48
CA ALA A 73 -7.00 -7.69 -22.53
C ALA A 73 -7.31 -8.71 -23.65
N VAL A 74 -8.56 -9.15 -23.79
CA VAL A 74 -9.03 -10.01 -24.89
C VAL A 74 -8.77 -9.34 -26.24
N SER A 75 -9.11 -8.05 -26.36
CA SER A 75 -8.88 -7.29 -27.58
C SER A 75 -7.37 -7.13 -27.87
N THR A 76 -6.52 -7.09 -26.84
CA THR A 76 -5.06 -7.10 -26.95
C THR A 76 -4.52 -8.45 -27.42
N CYS A 77 -5.00 -9.54 -26.82
CA CYS A 77 -4.67 -10.90 -27.20
C CYS A 77 -4.99 -11.16 -28.69
N ASN A 78 -6.17 -10.75 -29.16
CA ASN A 78 -6.59 -10.89 -30.57
C ASN A 78 -5.73 -10.10 -31.57
N ASN A 79 -5.00 -9.06 -31.12
CA ASN A 79 -4.11 -8.28 -31.98
C ASN A 79 -2.67 -8.82 -32.02
N VAL A 80 -2.37 -9.88 -31.24
CA VAL A 80 -1.10 -10.60 -31.27
C VAL A 80 -1.19 -11.70 -32.35
N PRO A 81 -0.45 -11.58 -33.47
CA PRO A 81 -0.43 -12.60 -34.50
C PRO A 81 0.44 -13.78 -34.03
N VAL A 82 0.09 -14.99 -34.45
CA VAL A 82 0.95 -16.16 -34.30
C VAL A 82 2.24 -15.93 -35.09
N GLY A 83 3.41 -16.20 -34.50
CA GLY A 83 4.71 -15.86 -35.08
C GLY A 83 5.08 -14.36 -34.99
N ALA A 84 4.48 -13.61 -34.05
CA ALA A 84 4.76 -12.20 -33.87
C ALA A 84 6.27 -11.89 -33.73
N ALA A 85 6.78 -11.07 -34.65
CA ALA A 85 8.10 -10.48 -34.57
C ALA A 85 8.27 -9.67 -33.27
N THR A 86 9.51 -9.42 -32.87
CA THR A 86 9.93 -8.70 -31.66
C THR A 86 9.21 -7.35 -31.46
N ASP A 87 8.75 -6.74 -32.55
CA ASP A 87 8.03 -5.46 -32.59
C ASP A 87 6.70 -5.46 -31.80
N LYS A 88 6.15 -6.63 -31.46
CA LYS A 88 4.93 -6.76 -30.64
C LYS A 88 5.18 -7.13 -29.18
N ASN A 89 6.43 -7.08 -28.71
CA ASN A 89 6.77 -7.31 -27.30
C ASN A 89 6.01 -6.37 -26.36
N ILE A 90 5.72 -5.14 -26.78
CA ILE A 90 4.97 -4.17 -25.98
C ILE A 90 3.57 -4.70 -25.64
N LEU A 91 2.88 -5.37 -26.57
CA LEU A 91 1.54 -5.95 -26.33
C LEU A 91 1.61 -7.07 -25.29
N LEU A 92 2.60 -7.97 -25.42
CA LEU A 92 2.79 -9.09 -24.50
C LEU A 92 3.19 -8.63 -23.09
N THR A 93 4.11 -7.67 -22.98
CA THR A 93 4.50 -7.07 -21.70
C THR A 93 3.33 -6.37 -21.02
N THR A 94 2.52 -5.63 -21.79
CA THR A 94 1.34 -4.94 -21.25
C THR A 94 0.25 -5.93 -20.82
N LEU A 95 0.08 -7.04 -21.55
CA LEU A 95 -0.85 -8.11 -21.19
C LEU A 95 -0.42 -8.85 -19.91
N ASN A 96 0.88 -9.17 -19.76
CA ASN A 96 1.44 -9.70 -18.52
C ASN A 96 1.16 -8.75 -17.34
N LYS A 97 1.40 -7.45 -17.53
CA LYS A 97 1.11 -6.44 -16.50
C LYS A 97 -0.38 -6.38 -16.17
N ALA A 98 -1.26 -6.51 -17.16
CA ALA A 98 -2.71 -6.55 -16.94
C ALA A 98 -3.15 -7.76 -16.11
N LEU A 99 -2.64 -8.96 -16.40
CA LEU A 99 -2.93 -10.16 -15.61
C LEU A 99 -2.41 -10.04 -14.16
N PHE A 100 -1.19 -9.52 -13.99
CA PHE A 100 -0.62 -9.25 -12.68
C PHE A 100 -1.48 -8.28 -11.85
N VAL A 101 -1.86 -7.14 -12.44
CA VAL A 101 -2.72 -6.14 -11.77
C VAL A 101 -4.10 -6.72 -11.48
N LEU A 102 -4.65 -7.52 -12.38
CA LEU A 102 -5.94 -8.17 -12.20
C LEU A 102 -5.94 -9.13 -11.00
N ARG A 103 -4.90 -9.97 -10.86
CA ARG A 103 -4.73 -10.83 -9.68
C ARG A 103 -4.74 -10.03 -8.39
N ARG A 104 -3.94 -8.96 -8.35
CA ARG A 104 -3.86 -8.10 -7.17
C ARG A 104 -5.15 -7.35 -6.89
N TYR A 105 -5.92 -7.01 -7.92
CA TYR A 105 -7.21 -6.38 -7.76
C TYR A 105 -8.23 -7.31 -7.08
N VAL A 106 -8.18 -8.61 -7.41
CA VAL A 106 -9.02 -9.64 -6.78
C VAL A 106 -8.68 -9.77 -5.28
N GLU A 107 -7.39 -9.82 -4.94
CA GLU A 107 -6.90 -9.81 -3.55
C GLU A 107 -7.28 -8.52 -2.81
N TYR A 108 -7.10 -7.37 -3.48
CA TYR A 108 -7.48 -6.06 -2.97
C TYR A 108 -8.98 -5.98 -2.65
N HIS A 109 -9.83 -6.42 -3.58
CA HIS A 109 -11.28 -6.42 -3.41
C HIS A 109 -11.71 -7.36 -2.28
N HIS A 110 -11.06 -8.52 -2.14
CA HIS A 110 -11.31 -9.45 -1.04
C HIS A 110 -11.04 -8.79 0.33
N ASN A 111 -9.92 -8.07 0.45
CA ASN A 111 -9.51 -7.46 1.71
C ASN A 111 -10.30 -6.20 2.05
N GLN A 112 -10.55 -5.32 1.06
CA GLN A 112 -11.20 -4.02 1.29
C GLN A 112 -12.72 -4.07 1.20
N ARG A 113 -13.29 -5.14 0.62
CA ARG A 113 -14.74 -5.34 0.40
C ARG A 113 -15.44 -4.18 -0.33
N GLN A 114 -14.67 -3.38 -1.08
CA GLN A 114 -15.14 -2.23 -1.85
C GLN A 114 -14.55 -2.25 -3.26
N ASP A 115 -15.42 -2.14 -4.26
CA ASP A 115 -15.04 -2.04 -5.68
C ASP A 115 -14.68 -0.60 -6.04
N HIS A 116 -13.49 -0.40 -6.60
CA HIS A 116 -12.99 0.90 -7.04
C HIS A 116 -12.45 0.79 -8.48
N PRO A 117 -13.33 0.83 -9.50
CA PRO A 117 -12.97 0.59 -10.90
C PRO A 117 -11.86 1.51 -11.43
N ASN A 118 -11.78 2.73 -10.90
CA ASN A 118 -10.80 3.73 -11.32
C ASN A 118 -9.35 3.33 -11.00
N LEU A 119 -9.13 2.37 -10.08
CA LEU A 119 -7.81 1.80 -9.83
C LEU A 119 -7.29 0.99 -11.01
N LEU A 120 -8.17 0.43 -11.86
CA LEU A 120 -7.79 -0.38 -13.03
C LEU A 120 -7.63 0.45 -14.31
N LEU A 121 -8.14 1.68 -14.36
CA LEU A 121 -8.05 2.54 -15.54
C LEU A 121 -6.61 2.76 -16.05
N PRO A 122 -5.56 2.90 -15.21
CA PRO A 122 -4.19 3.05 -15.71
C PRO A 122 -3.73 1.86 -16.57
N VAL A 123 -3.89 0.62 -16.11
CA VAL A 123 -3.48 -0.56 -16.87
C VAL A 123 -4.37 -0.82 -18.09
N ILE A 124 -5.67 -0.52 -17.98
CA ILE A 124 -6.60 -0.54 -19.12
C ILE A 124 -6.11 0.42 -20.21
N ASN A 125 -5.73 1.63 -19.81
CA ASN A 125 -5.26 2.66 -20.72
C ASN A 125 -3.90 2.31 -21.33
N GLU A 126 -3.03 1.60 -20.63
CA GLU A 126 -1.79 1.07 -21.20
C GLU A 126 -2.06 0.02 -22.29
N LEU A 127 -3.03 -0.89 -22.10
CA LEU A 127 -3.45 -1.84 -23.14
C LEU A 127 -3.97 -1.11 -24.39
N ARG A 128 -4.77 -0.05 -24.19
CA ARG A 128 -5.28 0.79 -25.28
C ARG A 128 -4.16 1.54 -26.00
N GLU A 129 -3.24 2.14 -25.26
CA GLU A 129 -2.07 2.84 -25.80
C GLU A 129 -1.19 1.88 -26.62
N ALA A 130 -0.94 0.65 -26.13
CA ALA A 130 -0.18 -0.37 -26.85
C ALA A 130 -0.82 -0.78 -28.18
N ARG A 131 -2.16 -0.66 -28.28
CA ARG A 131 -2.94 -0.89 -29.51
C ARG A 131 -3.16 0.37 -30.36
N ASN A 132 -2.60 1.51 -29.98
CA ASN A 132 -2.84 2.82 -30.59
C ASN A 132 -4.33 3.26 -30.57
N GLU A 133 -5.08 2.85 -29.56
CA GLU A 133 -6.46 3.28 -29.37
C GLU A 133 -6.57 4.52 -28.46
N ALA A 134 -7.70 5.23 -28.56
CA ALA A 134 -7.98 6.38 -27.71
C ALA A 134 -8.11 5.96 -26.25
N VAL A 135 -7.42 6.67 -25.36
CA VAL A 135 -7.37 6.42 -23.92
C VAL A 135 -8.68 6.85 -23.24
N TYR A 136 -9.14 6.09 -22.25
CA TYR A 136 -10.30 6.47 -21.46
C TYR A 136 -9.98 7.61 -20.46
N PRO A 137 -10.89 8.59 -20.29
CA PRO A 137 -10.75 9.63 -19.28
C PRO A 137 -10.91 9.05 -17.86
N GLU A 138 -10.44 9.77 -16.84
CA GLU A 138 -10.66 9.36 -15.43
C GLU A 138 -12.15 9.33 -15.06
N SER A 139 -12.97 10.11 -15.77
CA SER A 139 -14.41 10.18 -15.60
C SER A 139 -15.17 9.02 -16.27
N TRP A 140 -14.49 8.02 -16.84
CA TRP A 140 -15.13 6.95 -17.62
C TRP A 140 -16.27 6.23 -16.89
N HIS A 141 -16.10 5.95 -15.59
CA HIS A 141 -17.13 5.32 -14.77
C HIS A 141 -18.10 6.32 -14.11
N PHE A 142 -17.87 7.62 -14.30
CA PHE A 142 -18.61 8.71 -13.69
C PHE A 142 -19.78 9.14 -14.60
N LYS A 143 -20.98 9.22 -14.02
CA LYS A 143 -22.19 9.61 -14.73
C LYS A 143 -22.66 10.96 -14.24
N LEU A 144 -22.76 11.92 -15.15
CA LEU A 144 -23.23 13.27 -14.87
C LEU A 144 -24.56 13.53 -15.58
N ASP A 145 -25.52 14.15 -14.89
CA ASP A 145 -26.76 14.60 -15.52
C ASP A 145 -26.51 15.92 -16.28
N LEU A 146 -26.30 15.80 -17.59
CA LEU A 146 -25.98 16.92 -18.49
C LEU A 146 -27.16 17.86 -18.75
N ALA A 147 -28.38 17.51 -18.30
CA ALA A 147 -29.53 18.41 -18.37
C ALA A 147 -29.38 19.59 -17.40
N GLN A 148 -28.62 19.41 -16.30
CA GLN A 148 -28.34 20.45 -15.33
C GLN A 148 -27.08 21.21 -15.74
N ARG A 149 -27.18 22.54 -15.87
CA ARG A 149 -26.02 23.42 -16.12
C ARG A 149 -26.03 24.57 -15.12
N PRO A 150 -25.36 24.41 -13.96
CA PRO A 150 -25.27 25.49 -12.99
C PRO A 150 -24.45 26.66 -13.54
N ASP A 151 -24.65 27.84 -12.94
CA ASP A 151 -23.80 29.00 -13.17
C ASP A 151 -22.53 28.88 -12.31
N PHE A 152 -21.44 28.43 -12.94
CA PHE A 152 -20.13 28.29 -12.33
C PHE A 152 -19.49 29.64 -11.97
N CYS A 153 -19.95 30.75 -12.58
CA CYS A 153 -19.41 32.08 -12.31
C CYS A 153 -20.09 32.78 -11.13
N LYS A 154 -21.17 32.22 -10.56
CA LYS A 154 -21.99 32.86 -9.51
C LYS A 154 -21.22 33.27 -8.27
N GLY A 155 -20.19 32.51 -7.87
CA GLY A 155 -19.32 32.82 -6.73
C GLY A 155 -18.17 33.78 -7.05
N MET A 156 -17.94 34.08 -8.33
CA MET A 156 -16.72 34.76 -8.79
C MET A 156 -16.93 36.27 -8.94
N LYS A 157 -16.00 37.04 -8.38
CA LYS A 157 -15.93 38.50 -8.57
C LYS A 157 -15.21 38.85 -9.88
N LEU A 158 -15.87 38.66 -11.00
CA LEU A 158 -15.35 38.99 -12.33
C LEU A 158 -15.44 40.50 -12.58
N ARG A 159 -14.32 41.22 -12.50
CA ARG A 159 -14.27 42.64 -12.86
C ARG A 159 -14.37 42.81 -14.38
N PRO A 160 -15.21 43.74 -14.90
CA PRO A 160 -15.23 44.06 -16.33
C PRO A 160 -13.84 44.45 -16.86
N VAL A 161 -13.62 44.25 -18.15
CA VAL A 161 -12.42 44.71 -18.83
C VAL A 161 -12.62 46.18 -19.24
N ALA A 162 -11.75 47.07 -18.76
CA ALA A 162 -11.72 48.45 -19.20
C ALA A 162 -11.36 48.53 -20.68
N ASP A 163 -12.07 49.36 -21.45
CA ASP A 163 -11.93 49.47 -22.91
C ASP A 163 -11.90 48.11 -23.62
N TYR A 164 -12.90 47.25 -23.32
CA TYR A 164 -13.02 45.87 -23.78
C TYR A 164 -12.60 45.69 -25.24
N THR A 165 -13.16 46.48 -26.16
CA THR A 165 -12.91 46.35 -27.60
C THR A 165 -11.46 46.63 -27.99
N LYS A 166 -10.79 47.58 -27.32
CA LYS A 166 -9.38 47.93 -27.59
C LYS A 166 -8.41 46.95 -26.93
N ASN A 167 -8.76 46.44 -25.76
CA ASN A 167 -7.87 45.62 -24.94
C ASN A 167 -8.08 44.11 -25.10
N TYR A 168 -9.14 43.68 -25.79
CA TYR A 168 -9.49 42.26 -25.95
C TYR A 168 -8.31 41.44 -26.48
N ASP A 169 -7.75 41.80 -27.64
CA ASP A 169 -6.69 41.01 -28.29
C ASP A 169 -5.42 40.92 -27.44
N ILE A 170 -5.04 42.03 -26.81
CA ILE A 170 -3.86 42.12 -25.94
C ILE A 170 -4.06 41.21 -24.73
N MET A 171 -5.22 41.28 -24.08
CA MET A 171 -5.53 40.47 -22.91
C MET A 171 -5.69 38.99 -23.27
N ALA A 172 -6.37 38.66 -24.37
CA ALA A 172 -6.55 37.29 -24.83
C ALA A 172 -5.20 36.61 -25.10
N ARG A 173 -4.29 37.28 -25.82
CA ARG A 173 -2.93 36.79 -26.07
C ARG A 173 -2.14 36.63 -24.76
N ARG A 174 -2.24 37.58 -23.84
CA ARG A 174 -1.57 37.51 -22.54
C ARG A 174 -2.08 36.35 -21.69
N MET A 175 -3.39 36.13 -21.63
CA MET A 175 -3.97 35.02 -20.86
C MET A 175 -3.64 33.68 -21.50
N ARG A 176 -3.62 33.58 -22.83
CA ARG A 176 -3.15 32.38 -23.53
C ARG A 176 -1.69 32.08 -23.25
N LEU A 177 -0.81 33.09 -23.29
CA LEU A 177 0.60 32.91 -22.94
C LEU A 177 0.75 32.42 -21.48
N THR A 178 -0.01 33.00 -20.55
CA THR A 178 -0.02 32.57 -19.14
C THR A 178 -0.43 31.10 -19.02
N TYR A 179 -1.47 30.69 -19.75
CA TYR A 179 -1.93 29.30 -19.81
C TYR A 179 -0.87 28.36 -20.42
N GLN A 180 -0.20 28.78 -21.50
CA GLN A 180 0.85 28.00 -22.15
C GLN A 180 2.09 27.80 -21.27
N VAL A 181 2.49 28.82 -20.52
CA VAL A 181 3.56 28.69 -19.51
C VAL A 181 3.15 27.68 -18.44
N ALA A 182 1.89 27.71 -17.99
CA ALA A 182 1.38 26.71 -17.06
C ALA A 182 1.41 25.29 -17.66
N LEU A 183 0.94 25.11 -18.91
CA LEU A 183 0.99 23.82 -19.60
C LEU A 183 2.42 23.28 -19.74
N LEU A 184 3.39 24.13 -20.04
CA LEU A 184 4.80 23.73 -20.07
C LEU A 184 5.27 23.28 -18.68
N GLY A 185 4.83 23.95 -17.62
CA GLY A 185 5.04 23.53 -16.23
C GLY A 185 4.47 22.14 -15.93
N ILE A 186 3.26 21.84 -16.41
CA ILE A 186 2.62 20.52 -16.27
C ILE A 186 3.43 19.43 -17.00
N LEU A 187 3.90 19.72 -18.22
CA LEU A 187 4.60 18.73 -19.05
C LEU A 187 6.02 18.43 -18.55
N HIS A 188 6.71 19.44 -18.00
CA HIS A 188 8.06 19.28 -17.45
C HIS A 188 8.08 18.99 -15.95
N GLU A 189 6.90 18.85 -15.31
CA GLU A 189 6.74 18.52 -13.89
C GLU A 189 7.47 19.53 -12.98
N ARG A 190 7.36 20.82 -13.33
CA ARG A 190 8.02 21.91 -12.62
C ARG A 190 7.02 22.68 -11.77
N ASN A 191 7.31 22.76 -10.47
CA ASN A 191 6.64 23.62 -9.49
C ASN A 191 5.09 23.62 -9.64
N ASP A 192 4.50 22.48 -9.29
CA ASP A 192 3.07 22.19 -9.38
C ASP A 192 2.17 23.29 -8.80
N ALA A 193 2.55 23.87 -7.66
CA ALA A 193 1.78 24.93 -7.02
C ALA A 193 1.73 26.20 -7.87
N VAL A 194 2.86 26.62 -8.45
CA VAL A 194 2.90 27.77 -9.37
C VAL A 194 2.11 27.47 -10.63
N THR A 195 2.24 26.27 -11.17
CA THR A 195 1.51 25.83 -12.37
C THR A 195 -0.01 25.91 -12.17
N LYS A 196 -0.54 25.36 -11.08
CA LYS A 196 -1.98 25.43 -10.74
C LYS A 196 -2.47 26.88 -10.57
N LYS A 197 -1.68 27.74 -9.90
CA LYS A 197 -1.97 29.19 -9.79
C LYS A 197 -2.00 29.91 -11.14
N LEU A 198 -1.12 29.54 -12.07
CA LEU A 198 -1.10 30.13 -13.41
C LEU A 198 -2.33 29.70 -14.25
N ILE A 199 -2.77 28.44 -14.13
CA ILE A 199 -4.01 27.96 -14.75
C ILE A 199 -5.20 28.75 -14.22
N SER A 200 -5.36 28.83 -12.90
CA SER A 200 -6.42 29.60 -12.23
C SER A 200 -6.43 31.06 -12.68
N ARG A 201 -5.26 31.72 -12.68
CA ARG A 201 -5.11 33.11 -13.16
C ARG A 201 -5.51 33.30 -14.62
N ALA A 202 -5.07 32.40 -15.50
CA ALA A 202 -5.39 32.47 -16.92
C ALA A 202 -6.88 32.25 -17.16
N ALA A 203 -7.48 31.26 -16.49
CA ALA A 203 -8.90 30.96 -16.54
C ALA A 203 -9.74 32.15 -16.08
N ARG A 204 -9.43 32.75 -14.92
CA ARG A 204 -10.08 33.99 -14.46
C ARG A 204 -10.02 35.11 -15.49
N GLY A 205 -8.87 35.27 -16.15
CA GLY A 205 -8.67 36.25 -17.20
C GLY A 205 -9.56 36.01 -18.42
N PHE A 206 -9.68 34.75 -18.86
CA PHE A 206 -10.57 34.38 -19.96
C PHE A 206 -12.06 34.50 -19.59
N ALA A 207 -12.45 34.14 -18.37
CA ALA A 207 -13.82 34.33 -17.89
C ALA A 207 -14.26 35.80 -18.00
N ARG A 208 -13.37 36.74 -17.63
CA ARG A 208 -13.59 38.19 -17.80
C ARG A 208 -13.71 38.61 -19.27
N LEU A 209 -12.91 38.00 -20.16
CA LEU A 209 -12.95 38.28 -21.61
C LEU A 209 -14.21 37.75 -22.28
N CYS A 210 -14.82 36.68 -21.76
CA CYS A 210 -16.08 36.16 -22.29
C CYS A 210 -17.28 37.10 -22.02
N ASN A 211 -17.16 38.04 -21.07
CA ASN A 211 -18.17 39.09 -20.82
C ASN A 211 -19.62 38.54 -20.71
N GLY A 212 -19.81 37.48 -19.90
CA GLY A 212 -21.12 36.84 -19.70
C GLY A 212 -21.57 35.86 -20.78
N LYS A 213 -20.79 35.67 -21.85
CA LYS A 213 -21.07 34.67 -22.88
C LYS A 213 -20.88 33.23 -22.35
N PRO A 214 -21.56 32.21 -22.94
CA PRO A 214 -21.55 30.83 -22.47
C PRO A 214 -20.16 30.23 -22.19
N GLN A 215 -19.14 30.54 -23.00
CA GLN A 215 -17.80 30.01 -22.79
C GLN A 215 -17.14 30.51 -21.50
N GLY A 216 -17.63 31.61 -20.90
CA GLY A 216 -17.18 32.08 -19.59
C GLY A 216 -17.38 31.02 -18.50
N GLN A 217 -18.42 30.19 -18.63
CA GLN A 217 -18.73 29.09 -17.71
C GLN A 217 -17.63 28.02 -17.69
N LEU A 218 -17.00 27.72 -18.84
CA LEU A 218 -15.85 26.82 -18.92
C LEU A 218 -14.70 27.37 -18.07
N TRP A 219 -14.40 28.66 -18.23
CA TRP A 219 -13.27 29.27 -17.56
C TRP A 219 -13.48 29.41 -16.05
N CYS A 220 -14.70 29.73 -15.62
CA CYS A 220 -15.06 29.70 -14.21
C CYS A 220 -14.88 28.29 -13.63
N LEU A 221 -15.32 27.24 -14.34
CA LEU A 221 -15.12 25.86 -13.89
C LEU A 221 -13.64 25.45 -13.86
N VAL A 222 -12.84 25.80 -14.87
CA VAL A 222 -11.39 25.53 -14.91
C VAL A 222 -10.67 26.23 -13.76
N GLU A 223 -11.08 27.44 -13.41
CA GLU A 223 -10.54 28.17 -12.26
C GLU A 223 -10.87 27.46 -10.94
N ILE A 224 -12.14 27.07 -10.71
CA ILE A 224 -12.54 26.31 -9.50
C ILE A 224 -11.75 25.01 -9.40
N VAL A 225 -11.59 24.28 -10.51
CA VAL A 225 -10.80 23.03 -10.56
C VAL A 225 -9.34 23.30 -10.22
N ALA A 226 -8.71 24.31 -10.81
CA ALA A 226 -7.31 24.62 -10.57
C ALA A 226 -7.04 25.04 -9.11
N ASP A 227 -7.93 25.84 -8.52
CA ASP A 227 -7.85 26.24 -7.11
C ASP A 227 -8.09 25.04 -6.18
N THR A 228 -9.05 24.17 -6.50
CA THR A 228 -9.32 22.94 -5.75
C THR A 228 -8.16 21.96 -5.81
N MET A 229 -7.56 21.77 -7.00
CA MET A 229 -6.38 20.93 -7.16
C MET A 229 -5.17 21.47 -6.39
N LEU A 230 -5.06 22.79 -6.22
CA LEU A 230 -4.01 23.40 -5.41
C LEU A 230 -4.25 23.17 -3.92
N ASP A 231 -5.48 23.41 -3.46
CA ASP A 231 -5.90 23.25 -2.06
C ASP A 231 -5.76 21.78 -1.59
N ARG A 232 -6.17 20.83 -2.43
CA ARG A 232 -6.18 19.39 -2.13
C ARG A 232 -4.91 18.66 -2.56
N ALA A 233 -3.87 19.39 -2.97
CA ALA A 233 -2.59 18.87 -3.43
C ALA A 233 -2.71 17.77 -4.52
N MET A 234 -3.70 17.88 -5.41
CA MET A 234 -3.96 16.88 -6.45
C MET A 234 -2.86 16.88 -7.52
N MET A 235 -2.44 15.69 -7.95
CA MET A 235 -1.37 15.53 -8.93
C MET A 235 -1.87 15.66 -10.38
N PHE A 236 -0.97 16.03 -11.31
CA PHE A 236 -1.25 16.01 -12.75
C PHE A 236 -0.97 14.63 -13.35
N SER A 237 -1.95 13.71 -13.27
CA SER A 237 -1.91 12.42 -13.98
C SER A 237 -1.85 12.60 -15.50
N LYS A 238 -1.43 11.56 -16.25
CA LYS A 238 -1.45 11.58 -17.73
C LYS A 238 -2.79 12.03 -18.32
N ALA A 239 -3.91 11.58 -17.75
CA ALA A 239 -5.25 11.95 -18.17
C ALA A 239 -5.56 13.43 -17.88
N ARG A 240 -5.20 13.94 -16.70
CA ARG A 240 -5.35 15.37 -16.37
C ARG A 240 -4.47 16.26 -17.25
N LYS A 241 -3.24 15.84 -17.57
CA LYS A 241 -2.38 16.55 -18.54
C LYS A 241 -3.10 16.69 -19.88
N ARG A 242 -3.71 15.60 -20.39
CA ARG A 242 -4.52 15.60 -21.62
C ARG A 242 -5.74 16.52 -21.52
N LEU A 243 -6.45 16.51 -20.39
CA LEU A 243 -7.58 17.39 -20.12
C LEU A 243 -7.20 18.87 -20.24
N PHE A 244 -6.14 19.30 -19.53
CA PHE A 244 -5.69 20.70 -19.60
C PHE A 244 -5.10 21.06 -20.98
N MET A 245 -4.50 20.12 -21.71
CA MET A 245 -4.14 20.33 -23.12
C MET A 245 -5.38 20.53 -24.01
N ALA A 246 -6.45 19.76 -23.80
CA ALA A 246 -7.70 19.91 -24.54
C ALA A 246 -8.36 21.28 -24.28
N VAL A 247 -8.25 21.80 -23.05
CA VAL A 247 -8.71 23.15 -22.70
C VAL A 247 -7.99 24.26 -23.50
N GLU A 248 -6.71 24.08 -23.88
CA GLU A 248 -5.95 25.07 -24.68
C GLU A 248 -6.61 25.40 -26.01
N LYS A 249 -7.32 24.43 -26.60
CA LYS A 249 -8.07 24.64 -27.85
C LYS A 249 -9.05 25.80 -27.73
N TYR A 250 -9.68 25.98 -26.57
CA TYR A 250 -10.63 27.08 -26.33
C TYR A 250 -9.93 28.41 -26.09
N ALA A 251 -8.78 28.41 -25.40
CA ALA A 251 -7.93 29.60 -25.28
C ALA A 251 -7.46 30.08 -26.67
N ARG A 252 -7.07 29.13 -27.54
CA ARG A 252 -6.69 29.39 -28.93
C ARG A 252 -7.83 30.01 -29.73
N GLN A 253 -9.04 29.48 -29.60
CA GLN A 253 -10.22 30.03 -30.29
C GLN A 253 -10.52 31.48 -29.87
N LEU A 254 -10.48 31.78 -28.57
CA LEU A 254 -10.69 33.15 -28.08
C LEU A 254 -9.68 34.16 -28.65
N VAL A 255 -8.44 33.73 -28.91
CA VAL A 255 -7.38 34.59 -29.46
C VAL A 255 -7.48 34.77 -30.98
N TYR A 256 -7.75 33.71 -31.74
CA TYR A 256 -7.67 33.78 -33.21
C TYR A 256 -9.02 34.00 -33.90
N VAL A 257 -10.10 33.47 -33.33
CA VAL A 257 -11.47 33.68 -33.84
C VAL A 257 -12.09 34.93 -33.23
N GLY A 258 -11.60 35.34 -32.05
CA GLY A 258 -12.05 36.54 -31.36
C GLY A 258 -13.27 36.31 -30.49
N ALA A 259 -13.89 37.41 -30.04
CA ALA A 259 -14.94 37.41 -29.02
C ALA A 259 -16.19 36.61 -29.42
N ASP A 260 -16.44 36.37 -30.71
CA ASP A 260 -17.60 35.60 -31.18
C ASP A 260 -17.49 34.10 -30.87
N SER A 261 -16.27 33.58 -30.75
CA SER A 261 -16.04 32.19 -30.33
C SER A 261 -16.54 31.89 -28.92
N ALA A 262 -16.68 32.91 -28.07
CA ALA A 262 -17.17 32.81 -26.69
C ALA A 262 -18.65 32.43 -26.58
N ASN A 263 -19.41 32.44 -27.68
CA ASN A 263 -20.81 32.01 -27.71
C ASN A 263 -20.98 30.48 -27.62
N LYS A 264 -19.91 29.71 -27.78
CA LYS A 264 -19.96 28.24 -27.68
C LYS A 264 -20.05 27.79 -26.22
N PRO A 265 -21.03 26.95 -25.84
CA PRO A 265 -21.12 26.42 -24.48
C PRO A 265 -19.99 25.42 -24.20
N ILE A 266 -19.86 25.03 -22.92
CA ILE A 266 -18.96 23.95 -22.50
C ILE A 266 -19.38 22.64 -23.18
N PRO A 267 -18.48 21.91 -23.85
CA PRO A 267 -18.76 20.56 -24.33
C PRO A 267 -18.94 19.56 -23.19
N ASP A 268 -19.79 18.57 -23.42
CA ASP A 268 -20.29 17.68 -22.38
C ASP A 268 -19.19 16.78 -21.78
N ASP A 269 -18.27 16.27 -22.62
CA ASP A 269 -17.13 15.48 -22.16
C ASP A 269 -16.23 16.30 -21.22
N LEU A 270 -15.93 17.54 -21.62
CA LEU A 270 -15.07 18.45 -20.84
C LEU A 270 -15.73 18.87 -19.52
N LEU A 271 -17.05 19.10 -19.55
CA LEU A 271 -17.83 19.37 -18.35
C LEU A 271 -17.76 18.18 -17.39
N THR A 272 -17.95 16.96 -17.90
CA THR A 272 -17.92 15.72 -17.11
C THR A 272 -16.55 15.52 -16.48
N ASP A 273 -15.47 15.66 -17.25
CA ASP A 273 -14.10 15.52 -16.75
C ASP A 273 -13.74 16.54 -15.66
N LEU A 274 -14.11 17.80 -15.85
CA LEU A 274 -13.82 18.86 -14.89
C LEU A 274 -14.63 18.70 -13.59
N VAL A 275 -15.92 18.36 -13.69
CA VAL A 275 -16.76 18.09 -12.51
C VAL A 275 -16.32 16.83 -11.78
N TYR A 276 -15.84 15.81 -12.51
CA TYR A 276 -15.26 14.62 -11.91
C TYR A 276 -14.06 14.95 -11.02
N LEU A 277 -13.16 15.86 -11.44
CA LEU A 277 -12.04 16.30 -10.60
C LEU A 277 -12.52 16.99 -9.31
N LEU A 278 -13.58 17.78 -9.37
CA LEU A 278 -14.20 18.37 -8.18
C LEU A 278 -14.78 17.31 -7.26
N HIS A 279 -15.47 16.31 -7.81
CA HIS A 279 -16.03 15.19 -7.05
C HIS A 279 -14.91 14.41 -6.33
N CYS A 280 -13.85 14.05 -7.04
CA CYS A 280 -12.69 13.30 -6.50
C CYS A 280 -11.86 14.07 -5.48
N SER A 281 -11.91 15.40 -5.51
CA SER A 281 -11.19 16.21 -4.53
C SER A 281 -11.64 15.96 -3.08
N GLY A 282 -12.89 15.49 -2.88
CA GLY A 282 -13.52 15.40 -1.56
C GLY A 282 -13.58 16.73 -0.81
N SER A 283 -13.41 17.87 -1.51
CA SER A 283 -13.35 19.18 -0.89
C SER A 283 -14.72 19.61 -0.36
N ALA A 284 -14.72 20.19 0.84
CA ALA A 284 -15.90 20.79 1.46
C ALA A 284 -16.01 22.31 1.21
N ASN A 285 -15.16 22.87 0.32
CA ASN A 285 -15.21 24.29 0.00
C ASN A 285 -16.58 24.66 -0.57
N PRO A 286 -17.15 25.83 -0.19
CA PRO A 286 -18.53 26.18 -0.53
C PRO A 286 -18.78 26.25 -2.04
N GLU A 287 -17.79 26.72 -2.81
CA GLU A 287 -17.87 26.78 -4.28
C GLU A 287 -17.95 25.37 -4.91
N VAL A 288 -17.14 24.43 -4.42
CA VAL A 288 -17.14 23.03 -4.87
C VAL A 288 -18.44 22.34 -4.48
N ALA A 289 -18.87 22.50 -3.22
CA ALA A 289 -20.11 21.93 -2.72
C ALA A 289 -21.33 22.44 -3.51
N GLN A 290 -21.36 23.73 -3.86
CA GLN A 290 -22.43 24.29 -4.69
C GLN A 290 -22.48 23.67 -6.08
N VAL A 291 -21.33 23.46 -6.73
CA VAL A 291 -21.25 22.81 -8.04
C VAL A 291 -21.74 21.36 -7.95
N LEU A 292 -21.25 20.58 -6.99
CA LEU A 292 -21.64 19.18 -6.82
C LEU A 292 -23.13 19.03 -6.48
N GLN A 293 -23.65 19.88 -5.58
CA GLN A 293 -25.06 19.88 -5.22
C GLN A 293 -25.97 20.17 -6.43
N ALA A 294 -25.54 21.05 -7.34
CA ALA A 294 -26.27 21.34 -8.57
C ALA A 294 -26.31 20.16 -9.55
N PHE A 295 -25.49 19.12 -9.36
CA PHE A 295 -25.58 17.85 -10.08
C PHE A 295 -26.13 16.71 -9.21
N ARG A 296 -26.62 17.03 -8.00
CA ARG A 296 -27.09 16.06 -6.98
C ARG A 296 -25.99 15.07 -6.57
N LEU A 297 -24.75 15.53 -6.55
CA LEU A 297 -23.59 14.77 -6.12
C LEU A 297 -23.14 15.24 -4.74
N ALA A 298 -22.59 14.30 -3.97
CA ALA A 298 -21.85 14.62 -2.75
C ALA A 298 -20.33 14.56 -3.04
N PRO A 299 -19.50 15.27 -2.26
CA PRO A 299 -18.06 15.01 -2.25
C PRO A 299 -17.81 13.54 -1.95
N THR A 300 -16.86 12.91 -2.66
CA THR A 300 -16.55 11.50 -2.42
C THR A 300 -15.85 11.32 -1.07
N GLU A 301 -16.17 10.23 -0.37
CA GLU A 301 -15.40 9.75 0.78
C GLU A 301 -14.06 9.13 0.31
N PHE A 302 -14.02 8.58 -0.90
CA PHE A 302 -12.82 8.01 -1.52
C PHE A 302 -12.09 9.06 -2.36
N SER A 303 -11.39 9.98 -1.66
CA SER A 303 -10.72 11.13 -2.29
C SER A 303 -9.53 10.73 -3.18
N ASP A 304 -9.08 11.67 -4.01
CA ASP A 304 -7.92 11.50 -4.90
C ASP A 304 -6.66 11.01 -4.17
N ALA A 305 -6.42 11.50 -2.95
CA ALA A 305 -5.28 11.09 -2.13
C ALA A 305 -5.41 9.62 -1.67
N ILE A 306 -6.62 9.19 -1.33
CA ILE A 306 -6.90 7.80 -0.95
C ILE A 306 -6.76 6.89 -2.17
N LEU A 307 -7.30 7.30 -3.32
CA LEU A 307 -7.16 6.58 -4.58
C LEU A 307 -5.68 6.41 -4.95
N GLU A 308 -4.87 7.45 -4.80
CA GLU A 308 -3.43 7.38 -5.04
C GLU A 308 -2.73 6.40 -4.08
N ALA A 309 -3.06 6.45 -2.78
CA ALA A 309 -2.51 5.51 -1.80
C ALA A 309 -2.86 4.05 -2.12
N HIS A 310 -4.10 3.77 -2.51
CA HIS A 310 -4.54 2.44 -2.91
C HIS A 310 -3.93 2.01 -4.25
N SER A 311 -3.75 2.94 -5.19
CA SER A 311 -3.04 2.69 -6.45
C SER A 311 -1.58 2.29 -6.20
N ARG A 312 -0.86 2.99 -5.32
CA ARG A 312 0.53 2.61 -4.97
C ARG A 312 0.60 1.19 -4.41
N LYS A 313 -0.36 0.80 -3.57
CA LYS A 313 -0.47 -0.58 -3.07
C LYS A 313 -0.74 -1.57 -4.20
N LEU A 314 -1.62 -1.24 -5.17
CA LEU A 314 -2.00 -2.13 -6.27
C LEU A 314 -0.93 -2.28 -7.37
N TYR A 315 -0.12 -1.25 -7.60
CA TYR A 315 0.90 -1.21 -8.66
C TYR A 315 2.34 -1.34 -8.16
N GLY A 316 2.58 -1.34 -6.84
CA GLY A 316 3.91 -1.60 -6.26
C GLY A 316 4.41 -3.03 -6.53
N PRO A 317 5.67 -3.37 -6.23
CA PRO A 317 6.14 -4.75 -6.31
C PRO A 317 5.29 -5.70 -5.44
N GLY A 318 5.04 -6.92 -5.93
CA GLY A 318 4.17 -7.90 -5.26
C GLY A 318 4.76 -8.38 -3.93
N SER A 319 3.92 -8.82 -2.98
CA SER A 319 4.35 -9.32 -1.66
C SER A 319 5.36 -10.45 -1.79
N ASP A 320 5.16 -11.35 -2.75
CA ASP A 320 5.99 -12.53 -2.94
C ASP A 320 7.38 -12.13 -3.47
N VAL A 321 7.43 -11.16 -4.39
CA VAL A 321 8.68 -10.59 -4.91
C VAL A 321 9.41 -9.80 -3.83
N LEU A 322 8.68 -8.99 -3.05
CA LEU A 322 9.28 -8.25 -1.94
C LEU A 322 9.77 -9.16 -0.83
N LYS A 323 9.09 -10.28 -0.60
CA LYS A 323 9.51 -11.29 0.36
C LYS A 323 10.80 -11.98 -0.09
N SER A 324 10.84 -12.53 -1.31
CA SER A 324 12.06 -13.15 -1.84
C SER A 324 13.23 -12.17 -1.95
N LEU A 325 12.96 -10.91 -2.31
CA LEU A 325 14.00 -9.88 -2.34
C LEU A 325 14.47 -9.48 -0.93
N SER A 326 13.55 -9.38 0.03
CA SER A 326 13.90 -9.09 1.43
C SER A 326 14.69 -10.24 2.06
N GLU A 327 14.35 -11.50 1.78
CA GLU A 327 15.13 -12.68 2.18
C GLU A 327 16.56 -12.62 1.61
N ALA A 328 16.72 -12.35 0.31
CA ALA A 328 18.04 -12.21 -0.31
C ALA A 328 18.85 -11.02 0.27
N MET A 329 18.19 -9.90 0.57
CA MET A 329 18.85 -8.75 1.20
C MET A 329 19.23 -9.01 2.67
N GLN A 330 18.43 -9.77 3.41
CA GLN A 330 18.75 -10.19 4.78
C GLN A 330 19.96 -11.11 4.80
N ASP A 331 20.07 -12.04 3.85
CA ASP A 331 21.25 -12.91 3.72
C ASP A 331 22.54 -12.10 3.49
N GLU A 332 22.49 -11.10 2.61
CA GLU A 332 23.62 -10.20 2.34
C GLU A 332 23.96 -9.32 3.58
N LEU A 333 22.96 -8.83 4.31
CA LEU A 333 23.15 -8.05 5.54
C LEU A 333 23.72 -8.88 6.69
N ASN A 334 23.31 -10.15 6.82
CA ASN A 334 23.87 -11.07 7.81
C ASN A 334 25.34 -11.36 7.52
N GLN A 335 25.70 -11.65 6.25
CA GLN A 335 27.10 -11.81 5.85
C GLN A 335 27.94 -10.57 6.13
N LEU A 336 27.36 -9.38 5.95
CA LEU A 336 28.03 -8.13 6.27
C LEU A 336 28.27 -7.96 7.77
N LYS A 337 27.25 -8.24 8.60
CA LYS A 337 27.34 -8.16 10.06
C LYS A 337 28.38 -9.14 10.62
N ASP A 338 28.44 -10.37 10.09
CA ASP A 338 29.45 -11.35 10.48
C ASP A 338 30.87 -10.85 10.22
N LYS A 339 31.11 -10.20 9.07
CA LYS A 339 32.41 -9.59 8.76
C LYS A 339 32.73 -8.41 9.66
N LEU A 340 31.73 -7.61 10.01
CA LEU A 340 31.89 -6.48 10.93
C LEU A 340 32.28 -6.96 12.34
N ASP A 341 31.64 -8.01 12.84
CA ASP A 341 31.93 -8.64 14.14
C ASP A 341 33.34 -9.26 14.19
N ILE A 342 33.83 -9.83 13.09
CA ILE A 342 35.22 -10.32 12.99
C ILE A 342 36.22 -9.15 13.13
N ILE A 343 35.95 -8.01 12.47
CA ILE A 343 36.78 -6.81 12.55
C ILE A 343 36.76 -6.25 13.98
N GLU A 344 35.60 -6.20 14.63
CA GLU A 344 35.43 -5.74 16.02
C GLU A 344 36.25 -6.58 16.99
N ARG A 345 36.24 -7.91 16.83
CA ARG A 345 36.97 -8.85 17.69
C ARG A 345 38.48 -8.84 17.49
N GLY A 346 38.98 -8.15 16.46
CA GLY A 346 40.41 -8.04 16.16
C GLY A 346 41.06 -9.37 15.75
N ILE A 347 40.28 -10.32 15.23
CA ILE A 347 40.78 -11.63 14.77
C ILE A 347 41.22 -11.46 13.31
N GLU A 348 42.53 -11.31 13.08
CA GLU A 348 43.15 -11.14 11.75
C GLU A 348 42.41 -10.17 10.79
N PRO A 349 42.27 -8.87 11.14
CA PRO A 349 41.62 -7.91 10.26
C PRO A 349 42.49 -7.63 9.02
N ASP A 350 42.12 -8.25 7.89
CA ASP A 350 42.68 -7.93 6.58
C ASP A 350 41.99 -6.67 6.02
N LEU A 351 42.77 -5.72 5.51
CA LEU A 351 42.24 -4.54 4.83
C LEU A 351 41.41 -4.93 3.59
N ALA A 352 41.65 -6.11 3.02
CA ALA A 352 40.83 -6.67 1.96
C ALA A 352 39.36 -6.91 2.38
N GLU A 353 39.09 -7.15 3.67
CA GLU A 353 37.73 -7.32 4.18
C GLU A 353 36.93 -6.01 4.17
N LEU A 354 37.59 -4.86 4.38
CA LEU A 354 36.94 -3.54 4.24
C LEU A 354 36.47 -3.31 2.80
N GLY A 355 37.30 -3.71 1.83
CA GLY A 355 36.94 -3.65 0.42
C GLY A 355 35.76 -4.57 0.06
N SER A 356 35.69 -5.75 0.67
CA SER A 356 34.61 -6.73 0.47
C SER A 356 33.27 -6.23 1.06
N ILE A 357 33.30 -5.63 2.25
CA ILE A 357 32.14 -5.01 2.90
C ILE A 357 31.65 -3.81 2.06
N ALA A 358 32.57 -2.97 1.58
CA ALA A 358 32.21 -1.83 0.73
C ALA A 358 31.51 -2.26 -0.56
N GLU A 359 31.99 -3.31 -1.24
CA GLU A 359 31.35 -3.84 -2.44
C GLU A 359 29.93 -4.37 -2.16
N THR A 360 29.75 -5.01 -1.01
CA THR A 360 28.44 -5.52 -0.57
C THR A 360 27.45 -4.38 -0.32
N LEU A 361 27.89 -3.31 0.34
CA LEU A 361 27.08 -2.10 0.54
C LEU A 361 26.72 -1.38 -0.77
N GLU A 362 27.62 -1.35 -1.74
CA GLU A 362 27.34 -0.78 -3.08
C GLU A 362 26.28 -1.59 -3.83
N LYS A 363 26.35 -2.93 -3.78
CA LYS A 363 25.33 -3.82 -4.37
C LYS A 363 23.98 -3.62 -3.69
N LEU A 364 23.97 -3.53 -2.37
CA LEU A 364 22.77 -3.28 -1.59
C LEU A 364 22.17 -1.89 -1.92
N ALA A 365 23.00 -0.86 -2.03
CA ALA A 365 22.58 0.48 -2.43
C ALA A 365 21.92 0.50 -3.82
N ASN A 366 22.48 -0.21 -4.80
CA ASN A 366 21.90 -0.32 -6.14
C ASN A 366 20.52 -0.98 -6.11
N THR A 367 20.35 -2.00 -5.27
CA THR A 367 19.07 -2.68 -5.07
C THR A 367 18.04 -1.76 -4.40
N LEU A 368 18.45 -0.99 -3.39
CA LEU A 368 17.61 0.02 -2.73
C LEU A 368 17.16 1.12 -3.70
N VAL A 369 18.01 1.55 -4.63
CA VAL A 369 17.63 2.50 -5.69
C VAL A 369 16.54 1.91 -6.60
N MET A 370 16.64 0.63 -6.97
CA MET A 370 15.60 -0.04 -7.77
C MET A 370 14.25 -0.10 -7.04
N LEU A 371 14.25 -0.14 -5.71
CA LEU A 371 13.05 -0.09 -4.87
C LEU A 371 12.56 1.34 -4.55
N ASP A 372 13.16 2.35 -5.18
CA ASP A 372 12.90 3.79 -4.95
C ASP A 372 13.20 4.26 -3.50
N LEU A 373 14.04 3.53 -2.76
CA LEU A 373 14.47 3.85 -1.39
C LEU A 373 15.75 4.70 -1.42
N LYS A 374 15.60 5.91 -1.94
CA LYS A 374 16.75 6.76 -2.30
C LYS A 374 17.59 7.16 -1.10
N ARG A 375 16.97 7.34 0.08
CA ARG A 375 17.70 7.76 1.29
C ARG A 375 18.55 6.63 1.84
N LEU A 376 18.02 5.43 1.94
CA LEU A 376 18.78 4.26 2.37
C LEU A 376 19.92 3.95 1.41
N ALA A 377 19.67 4.07 0.09
CA ALA A 377 20.72 3.93 -0.90
C ALA A 377 21.84 4.97 -0.72
N THR A 378 21.50 6.22 -0.36
CA THR A 378 22.52 7.23 -0.05
C THR A 378 23.30 6.92 1.23
N THR A 379 22.67 6.38 2.27
CA THR A 379 23.34 5.95 3.50
C THR A 379 24.29 4.79 3.25
N ALA A 380 23.83 3.73 2.57
CA ALA A 380 24.65 2.58 2.19
C ALA A 380 25.88 2.99 1.35
N ASN A 381 25.70 3.85 0.34
CA ASN A 381 26.81 4.38 -0.46
C ASN A 381 27.77 5.25 0.35
N LYS A 382 27.26 6.04 1.30
CA LYS A 382 28.12 6.87 2.17
C LYS A 382 29.06 6.00 3.01
N GLU A 383 28.53 4.92 3.60
CA GLU A 383 29.34 3.97 4.37
C GLU A 383 30.32 3.19 3.50
N ALA A 384 29.92 2.76 2.30
CA ALA A 384 30.82 2.13 1.33
C ALA A 384 32.01 3.04 0.96
N VAL A 385 31.75 4.32 0.69
CA VAL A 385 32.79 5.30 0.37
C VAL A 385 33.76 5.51 1.54
N LYS A 386 33.26 5.57 2.78
CA LYS A 386 34.12 5.66 3.97
C LYS A 386 35.03 4.44 4.09
N LEU A 387 34.49 3.22 3.94
CA LEU A 387 35.27 1.99 4.00
C LEU A 387 36.36 1.93 2.91
N ARG A 388 36.03 2.35 1.67
CA ARG A 388 37.02 2.48 0.58
C ARG A 388 38.11 3.52 0.89
N GLN A 389 37.77 4.58 1.61
CA GLN A 389 38.74 5.57 2.04
C GLN A 389 39.69 4.98 3.09
N LEU A 390 39.17 4.27 4.08
CA LEU A 390 39.97 3.58 5.10
C LEU A 390 40.89 2.51 4.49
N GLU A 391 40.38 1.75 3.52
CA GLU A 391 41.17 0.78 2.72
C GLU A 391 42.37 1.47 2.05
N ARG A 392 42.15 2.62 1.40
CA ARG A 392 43.22 3.41 0.74
C ARG A 392 44.22 4.00 1.72
N GLU A 393 43.73 4.43 2.89
CA GLU A 393 44.55 4.95 3.98
C GLU A 393 45.32 3.84 4.73
N THR A 394 45.08 2.57 4.38
CA THR A 394 45.71 1.40 5.02
C THR A 394 45.47 1.40 6.53
N ARG A 395 44.27 1.84 6.95
CA ARG A 395 43.88 2.06 8.35
C ARG A 395 42.60 1.29 8.66
N LEU A 396 42.56 0.64 9.82
CA LEU A 396 41.34 0.03 10.34
C LEU A 396 40.40 1.08 10.96
N PRO A 397 39.06 0.85 10.92
CA PRO A 397 38.09 1.71 11.59
C PRO A 397 38.38 1.77 13.09
N ASP A 398 38.18 2.94 13.70
CA ASP A 398 38.14 3.02 15.17
C ASP A 398 36.79 2.54 15.72
N GLU A 399 36.68 2.38 17.05
CA GLU A 399 35.43 1.92 17.69
C GLU A 399 34.25 2.80 17.29
N THR A 400 34.40 4.12 17.23
CA THR A 400 33.29 5.03 16.91
C THR A 400 32.84 4.94 15.45
N GLU A 401 33.78 4.72 14.53
CA GLU A 401 33.51 4.50 13.12
C GLU A 401 32.81 3.15 12.90
N LEU A 402 33.20 2.12 13.64
CA LEU A 402 32.60 0.79 13.59
C LEU A 402 31.16 0.79 14.13
N HIS A 403 30.92 1.46 15.26
CA HIS A 403 29.58 1.63 15.82
C HIS A 403 28.67 2.40 14.84
N SER A 404 29.15 3.52 14.26
CA SER A 404 28.36 4.27 13.28
C SER A 404 28.03 3.46 12.01
N LEU A 405 28.92 2.55 11.62
CA LEU A 405 28.69 1.63 10.51
C LEU A 405 27.64 0.57 10.87
N ALA A 406 27.74 -0.01 12.07
CA ALA A 406 26.76 -0.96 12.59
C ALA A 406 25.35 -0.35 12.66
N ASP A 407 25.21 0.87 13.19
CA ASP A 407 23.93 1.59 13.26
C ASP A 407 23.30 1.79 11.88
N SER A 408 24.15 2.12 10.90
CA SER A 408 23.70 2.32 9.51
C SER A 408 23.22 1.01 8.88
N VAL A 409 23.92 -0.10 9.14
CA VAL A 409 23.57 -1.45 8.66
C VAL A 409 22.28 -1.95 9.32
N LEU A 410 22.14 -1.79 10.63
CA LEU A 410 20.93 -2.15 11.39
C LEU A 410 19.72 -1.32 10.94
N GLY A 411 19.91 -0.03 10.69
CA GLY A 411 18.85 0.84 10.16
C GLY A 411 18.39 0.43 8.75
N ILE A 412 19.31 -0.05 7.90
CA ILE A 412 18.95 -0.60 6.58
C ILE A 412 18.19 -1.91 6.75
N GLU A 413 18.65 -2.79 7.63
CA GLU A 413 18.02 -4.09 7.91
C GLU A 413 16.57 -3.95 8.40
N GLU A 414 16.33 -3.02 9.33
CA GLU A 414 14.99 -2.78 9.87
C GLU A 414 14.01 -2.43 8.74
N VAL A 415 14.43 -1.58 7.80
CA VAL A 415 13.58 -1.19 6.68
C VAL A 415 13.37 -2.35 5.70
N VAL A 416 14.40 -3.15 5.44
CA VAL A 416 14.31 -4.37 4.62
C VAL A 416 13.29 -5.36 5.21
N LEU A 417 13.28 -5.55 6.53
CA LEU A 417 12.30 -6.37 7.25
C LEU A 417 10.89 -5.77 7.18
N GLN A 418 10.75 -4.45 7.28
CA GLN A 418 9.46 -3.78 7.13
C GLN A 418 8.90 -3.93 5.71
N ILE A 419 9.74 -3.92 4.68
CA ILE A 419 9.33 -4.13 3.29
C ILE A 419 8.75 -5.52 3.08
N ALA A 420 9.34 -6.55 3.67
CA ALA A 420 8.83 -7.93 3.61
C ALA A 420 7.42 -8.05 4.21
N ASN A 421 7.17 -7.36 5.33
CA ASN A 421 5.94 -7.50 6.11
C ASN A 421 4.82 -6.52 5.72
N ARG A 422 5.16 -5.33 5.23
CA ARG A 422 4.20 -4.23 4.98
C ARG A 422 4.22 -3.68 3.55
N GLY A 423 5.18 -4.11 2.74
CA GLY A 423 5.43 -3.55 1.42
C GLY A 423 6.17 -2.20 1.46
N ILE A 424 6.59 -1.71 0.29
CA ILE A 424 7.29 -0.42 0.17
C ILE A 424 6.30 0.72 0.50
N SER A 425 6.56 1.45 1.58
CA SER A 425 5.81 2.66 1.97
C SER A 425 6.74 3.86 1.97
N ASN A 426 6.25 5.06 1.62
CA ASN A 426 7.05 6.29 1.71
C ASN A 426 7.53 6.58 3.14
N ASP A 427 6.87 6.02 4.16
CA ASP A 427 7.31 6.08 5.56
C ASP A 427 8.57 5.25 5.83
N ALA A 428 8.82 4.19 5.05
CA ALA A 428 10.01 3.34 5.17
C ALA A 428 11.29 4.13 4.82
N ASP A 429 11.21 5.05 3.85
CA ASP A 429 12.31 5.95 3.46
C ASP A 429 12.43 7.17 4.42
N MET A 430 11.40 7.42 5.26
CA MET A 430 11.33 8.51 6.25
C MET A 430 11.77 8.10 7.65
N ALA A 431 11.73 6.81 7.98
CA ALA A 431 12.02 6.29 9.33
C ALA A 431 13.50 6.37 9.74
N SER A 432 14.42 6.69 8.81
CA SER A 432 15.87 6.44 8.93
C SER A 432 16.75 7.62 9.37
N VAL A 433 16.25 8.63 10.10
CA VAL A 433 17.07 9.84 10.38
C VAL A 433 17.27 10.22 11.87
N ASN A 434 16.77 9.50 12.88
CA ASN A 434 17.18 9.80 14.28
C ASN A 434 17.24 8.54 15.18
N PRO A 435 18.44 8.04 15.50
CA PRO A 435 18.69 7.15 16.63
C PRO A 435 19.05 8.01 17.85
N SER A 436 18.05 8.53 18.57
CA SER A 436 18.29 9.08 19.91
C SER A 436 17.29 8.55 20.92
N ASP A 437 17.82 7.76 21.85
CA ASP A 437 17.36 7.42 23.20
C ASP A 437 16.00 6.75 23.41
N SER A 438 15.27 6.34 22.37
CA SER A 438 13.94 5.71 22.57
C SER A 438 13.65 4.46 21.73
N ARG A 439 14.52 4.11 20.77
CA ARG A 439 14.26 3.02 19.81
C ARG A 439 15.06 1.75 20.05
N GLU A 440 16.29 1.83 20.54
CA GLU A 440 17.09 0.65 20.90
C GLU A 440 16.51 -0.09 22.11
N GLU A 441 16.03 0.65 23.13
CA GLU A 441 15.31 0.09 24.27
C GLU A 441 14.03 -0.65 23.83
N SER A 442 13.40 -0.23 22.73
CA SER A 442 12.15 -0.84 22.23
C SER A 442 12.39 -2.14 21.46
N LEU A 443 13.55 -2.33 20.84
CA LEU A 443 13.85 -3.50 19.98
C LEU A 443 14.40 -4.67 20.79
N CYS A 444 15.40 -4.43 21.64
CA CYS A 444 15.88 -5.43 22.61
C CYS A 444 14.74 -5.89 23.53
N LEU A 445 13.89 -4.96 23.97
CA LEU A 445 12.71 -5.29 24.78
C LEU A 445 11.72 -6.16 23.98
N ARG A 446 11.49 -5.87 22.69
CA ARG A 446 10.53 -6.64 21.88
C ARG A 446 11.04 -8.04 21.53
N GLU A 447 12.33 -8.20 21.27
CA GLU A 447 12.95 -9.50 21.09
C GLU A 447 12.97 -10.30 22.39
N ALA A 448 13.34 -9.66 23.51
CA ALA A 448 13.27 -10.27 24.83
C ALA A 448 11.85 -10.73 25.19
N VAL A 449 10.83 -9.90 24.91
CA VAL A 449 9.41 -10.25 25.10
C VAL A 449 9.02 -11.47 24.26
N TRP A 450 9.49 -11.56 23.01
CA TRP A 450 9.18 -12.68 22.13
C TRP A 450 9.83 -13.99 22.61
N VAL A 451 11.11 -13.94 23.02
CA VAL A 451 11.82 -15.10 23.57
C VAL A 451 11.19 -15.59 24.87
N VAL A 452 10.80 -14.66 25.76
CA VAL A 452 10.10 -15.00 27.00
C VAL A 452 8.73 -15.63 26.71
N ALA A 453 7.98 -15.10 25.73
CA ALA A 453 6.68 -15.66 25.35
C ALA A 453 6.79 -17.06 24.72
N ASP A 454 7.81 -17.32 23.89
CA ASP A 454 8.02 -18.64 23.31
C ASP A 454 8.44 -19.67 24.36
N GLU A 455 9.37 -19.30 25.25
CA GLU A 455 9.80 -20.15 26.37
C GLU A 455 8.62 -20.47 27.31
N ALA A 456 7.81 -19.46 27.63
CA ALA A 456 6.60 -19.63 28.44
C ALA A 456 5.61 -20.63 27.81
N ARG A 457 5.41 -20.57 26.49
CA ARG A 457 4.53 -21.48 25.76
C ARG A 457 5.05 -22.92 25.77
N ASN A 458 6.35 -23.10 25.53
CA ASN A 458 6.98 -24.42 25.54
C ASN A 458 6.87 -25.06 26.93
N ALA A 459 7.08 -24.27 27.97
CA ALA A 459 7.00 -24.70 29.36
C ALA A 459 5.55 -25.01 29.81
N LEU A 460 4.54 -24.23 29.38
CA LEU A 460 3.12 -24.55 29.58
C LEU A 460 2.71 -25.85 28.88
N THR A 461 3.21 -26.08 27.67
CA THR A 461 2.97 -27.33 26.93
C THR A 461 3.54 -28.53 27.69
N LEU A 462 4.73 -28.37 28.29
CA LEU A 462 5.36 -29.40 29.11
C LEU A 462 4.55 -29.66 30.39
N ALA A 463 4.08 -28.61 31.07
CA ALA A 463 3.22 -28.73 32.25
C ALA A 463 1.93 -29.50 31.94
N LYS A 464 1.25 -29.21 30.83
CA LYS A 464 0.06 -29.96 30.41
C LYS A 464 0.35 -31.43 30.18
N ARG A 465 1.43 -31.75 29.46
CA ARG A 465 1.85 -33.15 29.22
C ARG A 465 2.14 -33.89 30.53
N ALA A 466 2.79 -33.22 31.49
CA ALA A 466 3.07 -33.78 32.80
C ALA A 466 1.78 -34.04 33.60
N ILE A 467 0.80 -33.14 33.53
CA ILE A 467 -0.53 -33.34 34.14
C ILE A 467 -1.28 -34.49 33.48
N THR A 468 -1.25 -34.60 32.15
CA THR A 468 -1.85 -35.76 31.44
C THR A 468 -1.18 -37.07 31.86
N ALA A 469 0.15 -37.12 31.90
CA ALA A 469 0.90 -38.30 32.33
C ALA A 469 0.61 -38.68 33.79
N PHE A 470 0.44 -37.69 34.67
CA PHE A 470 0.00 -37.90 36.06
C PHE A 470 -1.39 -38.55 36.14
N ILE A 471 -2.35 -38.12 35.32
CA ILE A 471 -3.70 -38.71 35.27
C ILE A 471 -3.66 -40.14 34.70
N GLU A 472 -2.88 -40.37 33.65
CA GLU A 472 -2.78 -41.68 32.98
C GLU A 472 -2.00 -42.75 33.80
N SER A 473 -1.20 -42.33 34.77
CA SER A 473 -0.34 -43.20 35.60
C SER A 473 -0.94 -43.53 36.98
N ASP A 474 -2.27 -43.48 37.12
CA ASP A 474 -2.95 -43.64 38.41
C ASP A 474 -2.47 -42.64 39.48
N TYR A 475 -2.25 -41.38 39.09
CA TYR A 475 -1.82 -40.27 39.97
C TYR A 475 -0.38 -40.39 40.52
N ASP A 476 0.56 -40.91 39.70
CA ASP A 476 1.98 -40.93 40.08
C ASP A 476 2.59 -39.52 40.07
N LYS A 477 2.81 -39.00 41.29
CA LYS A 477 3.34 -37.66 41.57
C LYS A 477 4.73 -37.42 40.97
N LEU A 478 5.49 -38.47 40.62
CA LEU A 478 6.81 -38.32 40.01
C LEU A 478 6.74 -37.53 38.70
N HIS A 479 5.63 -37.62 37.97
CA HIS A 479 5.40 -36.88 36.72
C HIS A 479 5.27 -35.36 36.93
N LEU A 480 4.86 -34.91 38.12
CA LEU A 480 4.64 -33.49 38.44
C LEU A 480 5.82 -32.83 39.14
N ALA A 481 6.87 -33.57 39.50
CA ALA A 481 7.95 -33.08 40.38
C ALA A 481 8.64 -31.80 39.88
N ASN A 482 8.76 -31.62 38.56
CA ASN A 482 9.41 -30.45 37.95
C ASN A 482 8.43 -29.35 37.54
N VAL A 483 7.12 -29.60 37.57
CA VAL A 483 6.11 -28.68 37.05
C VAL A 483 6.07 -27.36 37.86
N PRO A 484 6.05 -27.36 39.21
CA PRO A 484 6.05 -26.11 39.98
C PRO A 484 7.28 -25.24 39.70
N THR A 485 8.47 -25.83 39.61
CA THR A 485 9.71 -25.08 39.32
C THR A 485 9.71 -24.50 37.91
N THR A 486 9.17 -25.25 36.93
CA THR A 486 9.01 -24.78 35.56
C THR A 486 8.05 -23.60 35.49
N LEU A 487 6.88 -23.68 36.15
CA LEU A 487 5.91 -22.58 36.19
C LEU A 487 6.46 -21.33 36.91
N HIS A 488 7.22 -21.51 37.99
CA HIS A 488 7.85 -20.39 38.71
C HIS A 488 8.89 -19.66 37.85
N THR A 489 9.61 -20.36 36.98
CA THR A 489 10.58 -19.75 36.05
C THR A 489 9.88 -18.84 35.04
N ILE A 490 8.76 -19.30 34.49
CA ILE A 490 7.94 -18.53 33.55
C ILE A 490 7.32 -17.31 34.26
N TRP A 491 6.84 -17.48 35.50
CA TRP A 491 6.32 -16.39 36.31
C TRP A 491 7.34 -15.25 36.42
N GLY A 492 8.61 -15.58 36.69
CA GLY A 492 9.69 -14.60 36.70
C GLY A 492 9.86 -13.87 35.36
N GLY A 493 9.76 -14.60 34.24
CA GLY A 493 9.77 -14.02 32.90
C GLY A 493 8.59 -13.07 32.63
N LEU A 494 7.38 -13.42 33.05
CA LEU A 494 6.17 -12.59 32.91
C LEU A 494 6.26 -11.30 33.74
N VAL A 495 6.83 -11.38 34.94
CA VAL A 495 7.12 -10.20 35.77
C VAL A 495 8.14 -9.28 35.09
N MET A 496 9.18 -9.83 34.45
CA MET A 496 10.20 -9.05 33.75
C MET A 496 9.65 -8.29 32.52
N ILE A 497 8.65 -8.83 31.83
CA ILE A 497 7.99 -8.16 30.70
C ILE A 497 6.83 -7.24 31.11
N ASN A 498 6.64 -7.01 32.42
CA ASN A 498 5.62 -6.15 32.99
C ASN A 498 4.16 -6.59 32.67
N ASP A 499 3.89 -7.90 32.70
CA ASP A 499 2.53 -8.47 32.61
C ASP A 499 2.10 -9.08 33.96
N PRO A 500 1.58 -8.26 34.89
CA PRO A 500 1.22 -8.71 36.23
C PRO A 500 -0.01 -9.63 36.24
N ASP A 501 -0.92 -9.49 35.28
CA ASP A 501 -2.17 -10.25 35.23
C ASP A 501 -1.94 -11.72 34.88
N ALA A 502 -1.05 -11.98 33.91
CA ALA A 502 -0.64 -13.34 33.55
C ALA A 502 0.26 -13.97 34.62
N ALA A 503 1.16 -13.18 35.23
CA ALA A 503 2.02 -13.65 36.31
C ALA A 503 1.19 -14.13 37.53
N GLU A 504 0.24 -13.31 38.01
CA GLU A 504 -0.62 -13.68 39.14
C GLU A 504 -1.40 -14.98 38.87
N LEU A 505 -1.97 -15.13 37.67
CA LEU A 505 -2.71 -16.34 37.32
C LEU A 505 -1.79 -17.58 37.28
N LEU A 506 -0.57 -17.44 36.76
CA LEU A 506 0.40 -18.53 36.67
C LEU A 506 0.90 -18.96 38.05
N GLU A 507 1.09 -18.01 38.96
CA GLU A 507 1.45 -18.26 40.37
C GLU A 507 0.37 -19.08 41.07
N ARG A 508 -0.90 -18.66 40.94
CA ARG A 508 -2.05 -19.40 41.50
C ARG A 508 -2.14 -20.82 40.96
N VAL A 509 -1.90 -21.03 39.66
CA VAL A 509 -1.88 -22.38 39.06
C VAL A 509 -0.70 -23.20 39.61
N GLY A 510 0.47 -22.60 39.77
CA GLY A 510 1.65 -23.25 40.36
C GLY A 510 1.40 -23.70 41.80
N ASP A 511 0.85 -22.82 42.63
CA ASP A 511 0.51 -23.11 44.02
C ASP A 511 -0.60 -24.18 44.14
N ALA A 512 -1.60 -24.10 43.26
CA ALA A 512 -2.65 -25.10 43.18
C ALA A 512 -2.09 -26.49 42.85
N ILE A 513 -1.15 -26.59 41.91
CA ILE A 513 -0.47 -27.84 41.56
C ILE A 513 0.37 -28.35 42.74
N GLN A 514 1.12 -27.46 43.41
CA GLN A 514 1.93 -27.85 44.56
C GLN A 514 1.06 -28.38 45.71
N HIS A 515 0.04 -27.63 46.12
CA HIS A 515 -0.76 -27.98 47.29
C HIS A 515 -1.78 -29.09 47.03
N GLN A 516 -2.46 -29.08 45.88
CA GLN A 516 -3.53 -30.04 45.61
C GLN A 516 -3.05 -31.33 44.93
N LEU A 517 -1.98 -31.30 44.13
CA LEU A 517 -1.52 -32.48 43.39
C LEU A 517 -0.28 -33.13 44.04
N LEU A 518 0.63 -32.35 44.61
CA LEU A 518 1.88 -32.87 45.20
C LEU A 518 1.80 -33.08 46.72
N ASP A 519 1.31 -32.10 47.49
CA ASP A 519 1.32 -32.16 48.96
C ASP A 519 0.17 -33.02 49.53
N ASN A 520 -1.02 -32.93 48.92
CA ASN A 520 -2.19 -33.69 49.35
C ASN A 520 -2.05 -35.20 49.10
N ARG A 521 -2.48 -36.03 50.06
CA ARG A 521 -2.38 -37.50 49.97
C ARG A 521 -3.54 -38.15 49.22
N GLU A 522 -4.65 -37.45 49.08
CA GLU A 522 -5.84 -37.92 48.38
C GLU A 522 -5.80 -37.49 46.91
N PRO A 523 -6.36 -38.30 45.99
CA PRO A 523 -6.41 -37.93 44.58
C PRO A 523 -7.28 -36.68 44.40
N PRO A 524 -6.88 -35.76 43.49
CA PRO A 524 -7.65 -34.55 43.21
C PRO A 524 -9.02 -34.88 42.63
N SER A 525 -10.03 -34.07 42.93
CA SER A 525 -11.34 -34.19 42.28
C SER A 525 -11.26 -33.80 40.80
N GLU A 526 -12.08 -34.40 39.96
CA GLU A 526 -12.14 -34.13 38.51
C GLU A 526 -12.34 -32.64 38.19
N GLN A 527 -13.14 -31.93 39.01
CA GLN A 527 -13.38 -30.48 38.90
C GLN A 527 -12.11 -29.62 39.08
N VAL A 528 -11.18 -30.06 39.94
CA VAL A 528 -9.89 -29.39 40.15
C VAL A 528 -9.01 -29.53 38.91
N LEU A 529 -8.97 -30.73 38.34
CA LEU A 529 -8.17 -31.02 37.14
C LEU A 529 -8.69 -30.25 35.92
N GLU A 530 -10.00 -30.16 35.76
CA GLU A 530 -10.65 -29.40 34.69
C GLU A 530 -10.36 -27.90 34.81
N ALA A 531 -10.52 -27.31 36.00
CA ALA A 531 -10.20 -25.89 36.25
C ALA A 531 -8.72 -25.56 35.99
N MET A 532 -7.80 -26.46 36.34
CA MET A 532 -6.36 -26.30 36.05
C MET A 532 -6.07 -26.39 34.55
N ALA A 533 -6.69 -27.32 33.84
CA ALA A 533 -6.51 -27.48 32.40
C ALA A 533 -7.04 -26.25 31.62
N ASP A 534 -8.17 -25.70 32.03
CA ASP A 534 -8.75 -24.48 31.47
C ASP A 534 -7.87 -23.25 31.75
N ALA A 535 -7.32 -23.13 32.97
CA ALA A 535 -6.41 -22.06 33.33
C ALA A 535 -5.11 -22.11 32.51
N LEU A 536 -4.49 -23.28 32.39
CA LEU A 536 -3.28 -23.48 31.57
C LEU A 536 -3.53 -23.24 30.08
N THR A 537 -4.73 -23.57 29.57
CA THR A 537 -5.10 -23.35 28.17
C THR A 537 -5.40 -21.90 27.86
N SER A 538 -6.04 -21.20 28.78
CA SER A 538 -6.28 -19.76 28.68
C SER A 538 -4.97 -18.97 28.76
N LEU A 539 -4.05 -19.36 29.64
CA LEU A 539 -2.69 -18.81 29.73
C LEU A 539 -1.89 -19.05 28.45
N GLU A 540 -1.91 -20.27 27.90
CA GLU A 540 -1.19 -20.58 26.65
C GLU A 540 -1.72 -19.75 25.48
N TYR A 541 -3.04 -19.61 25.37
CA TYR A 541 -3.66 -18.80 24.32
C TYR A 541 -3.35 -17.30 24.48
N TYR A 542 -3.41 -16.79 25.72
CA TYR A 542 -3.08 -15.40 26.02
C TYR A 542 -1.60 -15.10 25.69
N ILE A 543 -0.68 -15.93 26.17
CA ILE A 543 0.77 -15.79 25.93
C ILE A 543 1.09 -15.96 24.43
N GLY A 544 0.38 -16.85 23.72
CA GLY A 544 0.54 -17.04 22.28
C GLY A 544 0.18 -15.82 21.40
N ASN A 545 -0.50 -14.83 22.00
CA ASN A 545 -0.83 -13.56 21.38
C ASN A 545 0.09 -12.41 21.83
N ILE A 546 0.91 -12.61 22.87
CA ILE A 546 1.96 -11.65 23.26
C ILE A 546 2.97 -11.54 22.10
N GLY A 547 3.21 -10.32 21.62
CA GLY A 547 4.12 -10.04 20.50
C GLY A 547 3.48 -10.05 19.10
N LYS A 548 2.25 -10.55 18.94
CA LYS A 548 1.45 -10.35 17.71
C LYS A 548 0.61 -9.08 17.87
N HIS A 549 0.43 -8.27 16.82
CA HIS A 549 -0.26 -6.97 16.87
C HIS A 549 -1.80 -7.08 17.12
N GLU A 550 -2.26 -8.13 17.78
CA GLU A 550 -3.64 -8.29 18.23
C GLU A 550 -3.74 -7.91 19.72
N PRO A 551 -4.74 -7.12 20.14
CA PRO A 551 -4.93 -6.85 21.56
C PRO A 551 -5.18 -8.17 22.28
N GLY A 552 -4.28 -8.53 23.22
CA GLY A 552 -4.41 -9.72 24.04
C GLY A 552 -5.81 -9.80 24.65
N ASN A 553 -6.45 -10.96 24.55
CA ASN A 553 -7.84 -11.14 24.94
C ASN A 553 -7.94 -11.26 26.47
N ALA A 554 -7.88 -10.13 27.17
CA ALA A 554 -7.90 -10.02 28.64
C ALA A 554 -9.13 -10.70 29.28
N ASP A 555 -10.21 -10.87 28.52
CA ASP A 555 -11.40 -11.60 28.96
C ASP A 555 -11.14 -13.09 29.20
N LEU A 556 -10.16 -13.70 28.50
CA LEU A 556 -9.76 -15.09 28.73
C LEU A 556 -9.01 -15.28 30.06
N LEU A 557 -8.15 -14.33 30.43
CA LEU A 557 -7.49 -14.35 31.73
C LEU A 557 -8.51 -14.21 32.87
N ARG A 558 -9.53 -13.36 32.70
CA ARG A 558 -10.62 -13.22 33.68
C ARG A 558 -11.45 -14.49 33.81
N LEU A 559 -11.76 -15.16 32.69
CA LEU A 559 -12.46 -16.43 32.70
C LEU A 559 -11.66 -17.49 33.47
N ALA A 560 -10.36 -17.61 33.20
CA ALA A 560 -9.47 -18.52 33.90
C ALA A 560 -9.35 -18.23 35.41
N LYS A 561 -9.26 -16.95 35.80
CA LYS A 561 -9.28 -16.54 37.22
C LYS A 561 -10.59 -16.99 37.90
N THR A 562 -11.72 -16.82 37.21
CA THR A 562 -13.05 -17.20 37.72
C THR A 562 -13.18 -18.72 37.89
N SER A 563 -12.69 -19.51 36.93
CA SER A 563 -12.70 -20.98 37.02
C SER A 563 -11.87 -21.51 38.19
N LEU A 564 -10.75 -20.86 38.54
CA LEU A 564 -9.97 -21.21 39.73
C LEU A 564 -10.68 -20.80 41.04
N ASP A 565 -11.33 -19.64 41.06
CA ASP A 565 -12.11 -19.16 42.21
C ASP A 565 -13.29 -20.09 42.55
N GLU A 566 -13.96 -20.65 41.54
CA GLU A 566 -15.10 -21.57 41.71
C GLU A 566 -14.72 -22.87 42.44
N VAL A 567 -13.46 -23.30 42.32
CA VAL A 567 -12.92 -24.51 42.98
C VAL A 567 -12.20 -24.17 44.30
N ARG A 568 -12.27 -22.91 44.76
CA ARG A 568 -11.59 -22.37 45.97
C ARG A 568 -10.07 -22.56 45.94
N LEU A 569 -9.47 -22.34 44.77
CA LEU A 569 -8.04 -22.44 44.53
C LEU A 569 -7.34 -21.09 44.48
#